data_AF-A0A2A4JJA5-F1
#
_entry.id   AF-A0A2A4JJA5-F1
#
_cell.length_a   1.000
_cell.length_b   1.000
_cell.length_c   1.000
_cell.angle_alpha   90.00
_cell.angle_beta   90.00
_cell.angle_gamma   90.00
#
_symmetry.space_group_name_H-M   'P 1'
#
loop_
_entity.id
_entity.type
_entity.pdbx_description
1 polymer ?
#
loop_
_entity_poly.entity_id
_entity_poly.type
_entity_poly.pdbx_seq_one_letter_code
_entity_poly.pdbx_strand_id
1 'polypeptide(L)'
;MSTKSKWYSATKCVCGYSLREGVVIVGISSIIISIATLFTSLSMILAMSSKELEYNSNPVNAINMVFSLFCTSTSMYQATVSIMVLWFGLWRKGSSFVLTLWVVSNISMLTLYLFMFLAKIIVTLNAHYYTQAFLTIIVGIFFEGLFTYFIVIVNSYENSLEPDVIYY
;
A
#
# COMPACT_ATOMS: atom_id res chain seq x y z
N MET A 1 13.13 -2.11 40.41
CA MET A 1 13.17 -2.14 38.94
C MET A 1 11.74 -2.27 38.43
N SER A 2 11.19 -1.18 37.88
CA SER A 2 9.76 -1.06 37.56
C SER A 2 9.45 -1.56 36.16
N THR A 3 8.48 -2.48 36.06
CA THR A 3 7.96 -3.08 34.83
C THR A 3 7.50 -2.05 33.80
N LYS A 4 7.20 -0.80 34.21
CA LYS A 4 6.80 0.30 33.32
C LYS A 4 7.90 0.74 32.34
N SER A 5 9.19 0.62 32.69
CA SER A 5 10.27 1.06 31.78
C SER A 5 10.48 0.13 30.58
N LYS A 6 10.12 -1.15 30.72
CA LYS A 6 10.20 -2.13 29.62
C LYS A 6 9.17 -1.88 28.52
N TRP A 7 7.97 -1.45 28.89
CA TRP A 7 6.91 -1.13 27.92
C TRP A 7 7.21 0.14 27.13
N TYR A 8 7.77 1.18 27.77
CA TYR A 8 8.23 2.40 27.08
C TYR A 8 9.44 2.19 26.16
N SER A 9 10.28 1.20 26.45
CA SER A 9 11.38 0.83 25.56
C SER A 9 10.93 -0.06 24.41
N ALA A 10 9.90 -0.88 24.61
CA ALA A 10 9.31 -1.71 23.55
C ALA A 10 8.50 -0.90 22.55
N THR A 11 7.88 0.21 22.96
CA THR A 11 7.16 1.11 22.06
C THR A 11 8.05 1.98 21.19
N LYS A 12 9.36 2.06 21.45
CA LYS A 12 10.30 2.86 20.63
C LYS A 12 10.96 2.07 19.50
N CYS A 13 10.75 0.75 19.43
CA CYS A 13 11.42 -0.11 18.48
C CYS A 13 10.46 -1.04 17.74
N VAL A 14 10.52 -1.05 16.40
CA VAL A 14 9.85 -2.05 15.55
C VAL A 14 10.93 -3.00 15.06
N CYS A 15 10.82 -4.29 15.37
CA CYS A 15 11.83 -5.31 15.05
C CYS A 15 13.27 -4.97 15.50
N GLY A 16 13.43 -4.20 16.57
CA GLY A 16 14.75 -3.77 17.09
C GLY A 16 15.33 -2.50 16.46
N TYR A 17 14.68 -1.94 15.44
CA TYR A 17 15.02 -0.65 14.83
C TYR A 17 14.22 0.49 15.47
N SER A 18 14.77 1.71 15.47
CA SER A 18 14.03 2.87 15.96
C SER A 18 12.77 3.11 15.11
N LEU A 19 11.66 3.57 15.71
CA LEU A 19 10.42 3.87 14.98
C LEU A 19 10.63 4.76 13.74
N ARG A 20 11.60 5.70 13.82
CA ARG A 20 11.98 6.56 12.70
C ARG A 20 12.56 5.77 11.53
N GLU A 21 13.46 4.84 11.79
CA GLU A 21 14.00 3.95 10.77
C GLU A 21 12.90 3.06 10.19
N GLY A 22 11.96 2.61 11.02
CA GLY A 22 10.77 1.87 10.57
C GLY A 22 9.96 2.64 9.53
N VAL A 23 9.70 3.92 9.76
CA VAL A 23 8.96 4.78 8.81
C VAL A 23 9.74 5.03 7.53
N VAL A 24 11.06 5.19 7.61
CA VAL A 24 11.92 5.31 6.42
C VAL A 24 11.89 4.02 5.60
N ILE A 25 11.98 2.86 6.26
CA ILE A 25 11.87 1.55 5.59
C ILE A 25 10.50 1.42 4.91
N VAL A 26 9.40 1.73 5.61
CA VAL A 26 8.05 1.71 5.03
C VAL A 26 7.96 2.62 3.81
N GLY A 27 8.52 3.82 3.87
CA GLY A 27 8.57 4.76 2.74
C GLY A 27 9.31 4.17 1.54
N ILE A 28 10.52 3.64 1.74
CA ILE A 28 11.32 3.01 0.67
C ILE A 28 10.59 1.80 0.09
N SER A 29 10.12 0.88 0.94
CA SER A 29 9.41 -0.33 0.51
C SER A 29 8.15 0.02 -0.27
N SER A 30 7.36 1.00 0.19
CA SER A 30 6.15 1.44 -0.50
C SER A 30 6.45 2.05 -1.87
N ILE A 31 7.56 2.79 -2.02
CA ILE A 31 8.02 3.31 -3.31
C ILE A 31 8.42 2.18 -4.25
N ILE A 32 9.22 1.21 -3.77
CA ILE A 32 9.65 0.05 -4.58
C ILE A 32 8.43 -0.74 -5.07
N ILE A 33 7.49 -1.03 -4.17
CA ILE A 33 6.24 -1.73 -4.50
C ILE A 33 5.43 -0.93 -5.53
N SER A 34 5.31 0.38 -5.35
CA SER A 34 4.58 1.25 -6.29
C SER A 34 5.22 1.23 -7.67
N ILE A 35 6.55 1.32 -7.77
CA ILE A 35 7.27 1.27 -9.05
C ILE A 35 7.08 -0.09 -9.73
N ALA A 36 7.26 -1.19 -9.00
CA ALA A 36 7.07 -2.54 -9.54
C ALA A 36 5.62 -2.76 -10.03
N THR A 37 4.64 -2.28 -9.27
CA THR A 37 3.22 -2.36 -9.63
C THR A 37 2.88 -1.47 -10.83
N LEU A 38 3.50 -0.31 -10.94
CA LEU A 38 3.34 0.59 -12.08
C LEU A 38 3.90 -0.02 -13.36
N PHE A 39 5.11 -0.60 -13.33
CA PHE A 39 5.67 -1.26 -14.52
C PHE A 39 4.85 -2.48 -14.96
N THR A 40 4.39 -3.30 -14.01
CA THR A 40 3.56 -4.48 -14.34
C THR A 40 2.20 -4.08 -14.90
N SER A 41 1.53 -3.08 -14.31
CA SER A 41 0.24 -2.58 -14.80
C SER A 41 0.35 -1.90 -16.17
N LEU A 42 1.37 -1.06 -16.39
CA LEU A 42 1.63 -0.44 -17.71
C LEU A 42 1.97 -1.49 -18.77
N SER A 43 2.78 -2.50 -18.44
CA SER A 43 3.08 -3.59 -19.37
C SER A 43 1.82 -4.37 -19.75
N MET A 44 0.92 -4.60 -18.79
CA MET A 44 -0.35 -5.27 -19.06
C MET A 44 -1.27 -4.41 -19.94
N ILE A 45 -1.35 -3.10 -19.69
CA ILE A 45 -2.11 -2.17 -20.54
C ILE A 45 -1.56 -2.16 -21.96
N LEU A 46 -0.24 -2.07 -22.14
CA LEU A 46 0.41 -2.06 -23.46
C LEU A 46 0.19 -3.39 -24.21
N ALA A 47 0.27 -4.52 -23.49
CA ALA A 47 0.00 -5.85 -24.05
C ALA A 47 -1.46 -6.02 -24.48
N MET A 48 -2.40 -5.37 -23.78
CA MET A 48 -3.82 -5.39 -24.13
C MET A 48 -4.14 -4.42 -25.27
N SER A 49 -3.55 -3.22 -25.27
CA SER A 49 -3.75 -2.21 -26.32
C SER A 49 -3.18 -2.64 -27.67
N SER A 50 -2.15 -3.49 -27.69
CA SER A 50 -1.62 -4.06 -28.94
C SER A 50 -2.51 -5.16 -29.53
N LYS A 51 -3.54 -5.62 -28.80
CA LYS A 51 -4.45 -6.72 -29.19
C LYS A 51 -5.93 -6.32 -29.12
N GLU A 52 -6.26 -5.12 -29.62
CA GLU A 52 -7.58 -4.48 -29.46
C GLU A 52 -8.79 -5.36 -29.84
N LEU A 53 -8.65 -6.27 -30.83
CA LEU A 53 -9.74 -7.15 -31.26
C LEU A 53 -10.10 -8.28 -30.26
N GLU A 54 -9.19 -8.71 -29.38
CA GLU A 54 -9.45 -9.74 -28.36
C GLU A 54 -10.01 -9.18 -27.04
N TYR A 55 -10.02 -7.86 -26.90
CA TYR A 55 -10.50 -7.17 -25.70
C TYR A 55 -12.04 -7.14 -25.63
N ASN A 56 -12.71 -6.83 -26.75
CA ASN A 56 -14.17 -6.72 -26.82
C ASN A 56 -14.89 -8.07 -26.78
N SER A 57 -14.18 -9.18 -26.95
CA SER A 57 -14.78 -10.52 -27.00
C SER A 57 -14.83 -11.23 -25.65
N ASN A 58 -14.09 -10.77 -24.62
CA ASN A 58 -14.00 -11.47 -23.34
C ASN A 58 -14.14 -10.51 -22.12
N PRO A 59 -15.16 -10.68 -21.27
CA PRO A 59 -15.36 -9.85 -20.07
C PRO A 59 -14.20 -9.91 -19.06
N VAL A 60 -13.40 -10.98 -19.08
CA VAL A 60 -12.20 -11.11 -18.22
C VAL A 60 -11.11 -10.12 -18.64
N ASN A 61 -10.97 -9.86 -19.95
CA ASN A 61 -10.00 -8.90 -20.46
C ASN A 61 -10.41 -7.46 -20.09
N ALA A 62 -11.71 -7.17 -20.17
CA ALA A 62 -12.28 -5.89 -19.72
C ALA A 62 -11.95 -5.59 -18.26
N ILE A 63 -12.22 -6.53 -17.35
CA ILE A 63 -11.94 -6.29 -15.93
C ILE A 63 -10.43 -6.22 -15.63
N ASN A 64 -9.59 -6.97 -16.35
CA ASN A 64 -8.14 -6.88 -16.18
C ASN A 64 -7.59 -5.52 -16.64
N MET A 65 -8.16 -4.91 -17.69
CA MET A 65 -7.78 -3.56 -18.11
C MET A 65 -8.20 -2.51 -17.07
N VAL A 66 -9.43 -2.58 -16.56
CA VAL A 66 -9.89 -1.69 -15.46
C VAL A 66 -9.02 -1.86 -14.22
N PHE A 67 -8.69 -3.10 -13.85
CA PHE A 67 -7.81 -3.39 -12.73
C PHE A 67 -6.41 -2.81 -12.94
N SER A 68 -5.83 -2.95 -14.14
CA SER A 68 -4.52 -2.38 -14.44
C SER A 68 -4.54 -0.85 -14.41
N LEU A 69 -5.56 -0.20 -14.97
CA LEU A 69 -5.72 1.25 -14.90
C LEU A 69 -5.84 1.74 -13.46
N PHE A 70 -6.65 1.06 -12.65
CA PHE A 70 -6.79 1.32 -11.23
C PHE A 70 -5.42 1.21 -10.53
N CYS A 71 -4.73 0.08 -10.69
CA CYS A 71 -3.39 -0.15 -10.14
C CYS A 71 -2.36 0.90 -10.57
N THR A 72 -2.39 1.35 -11.83
CA THR A 72 -1.48 2.42 -12.30
C THR A 72 -1.76 3.73 -11.56
N SER A 73 -3.03 4.13 -11.46
CA SER A 73 -3.41 5.39 -10.79
C SER A 73 -3.10 5.37 -9.29
N THR A 74 -3.42 4.29 -8.60
CA THR A 74 -3.13 4.13 -7.17
C THR A 74 -1.65 4.01 -6.90
N SER A 75 -0.86 3.35 -7.77
CA SER A 75 0.60 3.27 -7.61
C SER A 75 1.27 4.63 -7.75
N MET A 76 0.82 5.48 -8.68
CA MET A 76 1.33 6.86 -8.79
C MET A 76 1.03 7.68 -7.54
N TYR A 77 -0.20 7.57 -7.03
CA TYR A 77 -0.60 8.25 -5.80
C TYR A 77 0.17 7.74 -4.58
N GLN A 78 0.28 6.43 -4.41
CA GLN A 78 1.03 5.78 -3.35
C GLN A 78 2.52 6.15 -3.37
N ALA A 79 3.14 6.21 -4.56
CA ALA A 79 4.51 6.69 -4.72
C ALA A 79 4.66 8.14 -4.23
N THR A 80 3.72 9.01 -4.61
CA THR A 80 3.74 10.44 -4.21
C THR A 80 3.65 10.59 -2.70
N VAL A 81 2.68 9.94 -2.07
CA VAL A 81 2.46 10.01 -0.62
C VAL A 81 3.62 9.35 0.14
N SER A 82 4.21 8.28 -0.40
CA SER A 82 5.37 7.61 0.22
C SER A 82 6.66 8.43 0.11
N ILE A 83 6.86 9.19 -0.97
CA ILE A 83 7.95 10.16 -1.09
C ILE A 83 7.81 11.26 -0.03
N MET A 84 6.60 11.76 0.21
CA MET A 84 6.35 12.76 1.26
C MET A 84 6.71 12.24 2.65
N VAL A 85 6.35 10.99 2.98
CA VAL A 85 6.73 10.35 4.25
C VAL A 85 8.23 10.10 4.35
N LEU A 86 8.86 9.68 3.27
CA LEU A 86 10.31 9.47 3.24
C LEU A 86 11.06 10.80 3.46
N TRP A 87 10.60 11.88 2.82
CA TRP A 87 11.12 13.23 3.03
C TRP A 87 10.98 13.66 4.50
N PHE A 88 9.81 13.39 5.11
CA PHE A 88 9.58 13.67 6.52
C PHE A 88 10.49 12.84 7.44
N GLY A 89 10.62 11.54 7.21
CA GLY A 89 11.47 10.64 8.01
C GLY A 89 12.95 10.98 7.95
N LEU A 90 13.46 11.38 6.78
CA LEU A 90 14.87 11.75 6.59
C LEU A 90 15.21 13.12 7.18
N TRP A 91 14.38 14.14 6.96
CA TRP A 91 14.73 15.52 7.32
C TRP A 91 13.96 16.11 8.50
N ARG A 92 12.96 15.42 9.06
CA ARG A 92 12.07 15.92 10.13
C ARG A 92 11.52 17.33 9.82
N LYS A 93 11.37 17.63 8.52
CA LYS A 93 10.81 18.89 8.01
C LYS A 93 9.41 18.59 7.53
N GLY A 94 8.42 19.06 8.29
CA GLY A 94 7.00 18.94 7.96
C GLY A 94 6.13 18.93 9.20
N SER A 95 4.82 18.93 9.00
CA SER A 95 3.83 18.75 10.05
C SER A 95 3.55 17.25 10.26
N SER A 96 3.13 16.87 11.48
CA SER A 96 2.59 15.53 11.77
C SER A 96 1.47 15.14 10.79
N PHE A 97 0.79 16.15 10.23
CA PHE A 97 -0.19 16.01 9.15
C PHE A 97 0.28 15.13 7.97
N VAL A 98 1.57 15.11 7.63
CA VAL A 98 2.09 14.26 6.53
C VAL A 98 1.98 12.77 6.87
N LEU A 99 2.22 12.39 8.13
CA LEU A 99 2.07 11.01 8.60
C LEU A 99 0.59 10.63 8.63
N THR A 100 -0.26 11.48 9.21
CA THR A 100 -1.71 11.27 9.24
C THR A 100 -2.28 11.12 7.83
N LEU A 101 -1.87 11.98 6.91
CA LEU A 101 -2.28 11.94 5.51
C LEU A 101 -1.88 10.61 4.88
N TRP A 102 -0.66 10.12 5.11
CA TRP A 102 -0.22 8.83 4.58
C TRP A 102 -1.04 7.66 5.15
N VAL A 103 -1.31 7.66 6.45
CA VAL A 103 -2.13 6.61 7.10
C VAL A 103 -3.54 6.59 6.53
N VAL A 104 -4.23 7.73 6.52
CA VAL A 104 -5.61 7.84 6.00
C VAL A 104 -5.67 7.48 4.52
N SER A 105 -4.69 7.91 3.73
CA SER A 105 -4.58 7.58 2.31
C SER A 105 -4.44 6.08 2.08
N ASN A 106 -3.57 5.40 2.85
CA ASN A 106 -3.37 3.97 2.71
C ASN A 106 -4.57 3.15 3.18
N ILE A 107 -5.28 3.57 4.24
CA ILE A 107 -6.53 2.93 4.67
C ILE A 107 -7.60 3.02 3.58
N SER A 108 -7.74 4.19 2.95
CA SER A 108 -8.68 4.39 1.83
C SER A 108 -8.31 3.52 0.63
N MET A 109 -7.02 3.51 0.24
CA MET A 109 -6.53 2.65 -0.85
C MET A 109 -6.76 1.16 -0.57
N LEU A 110 -6.49 0.70 0.65
CA LEU A 110 -6.71 -0.69 1.07
C LEU A 110 -8.18 -1.10 0.85
N THR A 111 -9.10 -0.24 1.28
CA THR A 111 -10.55 -0.47 1.09
C THR A 111 -10.93 -0.57 -0.39
N LEU A 112 -10.38 0.30 -1.25
CA LEU A 112 -10.63 0.24 -2.69
C LEU A 112 -10.00 -1.01 -3.33
N TYR A 113 -8.80 -1.40 -2.90
CA TYR A 113 -8.16 -2.63 -3.37
C TYR A 113 -8.98 -3.86 -3.02
N LEU A 114 -9.54 -3.94 -1.81
CA LEU A 114 -10.42 -5.03 -1.40
C LEU A 114 -11.60 -5.20 -2.36
N PHE A 115 -12.31 -4.11 -2.68
CA PHE A 115 -13.43 -4.14 -3.63
C PHE A 115 -12.99 -4.60 -5.02
N MET A 116 -11.85 -4.10 -5.50
CA MET A 116 -11.30 -4.46 -6.81
C MET A 116 -10.85 -5.93 -6.89
N PHE A 117 -10.21 -6.45 -5.84
CA PHE A 117 -9.84 -7.86 -5.75
C PHE A 117 -11.08 -8.75 -5.73
N LEU A 118 -12.10 -8.41 -4.95
CA LEU A 118 -13.37 -9.15 -4.92
C LEU A 118 -14.06 -9.16 -6.30
N ALA A 119 -14.17 -8.00 -6.95
CA ALA A 119 -14.75 -7.91 -8.30
C ALA A 119 -14.00 -8.80 -9.31
N LYS A 120 -12.67 -8.77 -9.28
CA LYS A 120 -11.82 -9.60 -10.15
C LYS A 120 -12.00 -11.10 -9.88
N ILE A 121 -12.09 -11.51 -8.62
CA ILE A 121 -12.34 -12.91 -8.23
C ILE A 121 -13.70 -13.37 -8.76
N ILE A 122 -14.77 -12.59 -8.57
CA ILE A 122 -16.12 -12.94 -9.04
C ILE A 122 -16.14 -13.15 -10.56
N VAL A 123 -15.56 -12.21 -11.33
CA VAL A 123 -15.54 -12.30 -12.80
C VAL A 123 -14.68 -13.46 -13.29
N THR A 124 -13.52 -13.70 -12.69
CA THR A 124 -12.64 -14.81 -13.08
C THR A 124 -13.22 -16.18 -12.74
N LEU A 125 -13.92 -16.31 -11.60
CA LEU A 125 -14.67 -17.52 -11.25
C LEU A 125 -15.85 -17.77 -12.21
N ASN A 126 -16.60 -16.73 -12.54
CA ASN A 126 -17.73 -16.82 -13.49
C ASN A 126 -17.27 -17.24 -14.90
N ALA A 127 -16.06 -16.84 -15.29
CA ALA A 127 -15.45 -17.23 -16.56
C ALA A 127 -14.65 -18.55 -16.50
N HIS A 128 -14.78 -19.32 -15.40
CA HIS A 128 -14.12 -20.61 -15.18
C HIS A 128 -12.58 -20.59 -15.17
N TYR A 129 -11.95 -19.42 -14.96
CA TYR A 129 -10.50 -19.29 -14.81
C TYR A 129 -10.06 -19.47 -13.35
N TYR A 130 -10.22 -20.68 -12.81
CA TYR A 130 -9.97 -20.99 -11.39
C TYR A 130 -8.54 -20.70 -10.92
N THR A 131 -7.53 -20.99 -11.75
CA THR A 131 -6.12 -20.74 -11.41
C THR A 131 -5.84 -19.25 -11.22
N GLN A 132 -6.42 -18.40 -12.08
CA GLN A 132 -6.26 -16.95 -11.98
C GLN A 132 -6.99 -16.39 -10.75
N ALA A 133 -8.18 -16.90 -10.45
CA ALA A 133 -8.93 -16.53 -9.25
C ALA A 133 -8.14 -16.87 -7.98
N PHE A 134 -7.57 -18.08 -7.91
CA PHE A 134 -6.77 -18.52 -6.76
C PHE A 134 -5.51 -17.67 -6.55
N LEU A 135 -4.76 -17.38 -7.63
CA LEU A 135 -3.61 -16.47 -7.56
C LEU A 135 -4.02 -15.07 -7.11
N THR A 136 -5.17 -14.57 -7.58
CA THR A 136 -5.69 -13.24 -7.20
C THR A 136 -6.02 -13.19 -5.71
N ILE A 137 -6.58 -14.25 -5.14
CA ILE A 137 -6.85 -14.36 -3.68
C ILE A 137 -5.55 -14.30 -2.89
N ILE A 138 -4.54 -15.10 -3.26
CA ILE A 138 -3.24 -15.13 -2.55
C ILE A 138 -2.58 -13.75 -2.56
N VAL A 139 -2.52 -13.13 -3.75
CA VAL A 139 -1.92 -11.80 -3.90
C VAL A 139 -2.70 -10.75 -3.12
N GLY A 140 -4.03 -10.80 -3.14
CA GLY A 140 -4.88 -9.89 -2.37
C GLY A 140 -4.62 -9.97 -0.86
N ILE A 141 -4.61 -11.19 -0.30
CA ILE A 141 -4.33 -11.40 1.13
C ILE A 141 -2.93 -10.91 1.51
N PHE A 142 -1.92 -11.23 0.68
CA PHE A 142 -0.55 -10.79 0.95
C PHE A 142 -0.42 -9.27 0.92
N PHE A 143 -1.03 -8.62 -0.07
CA PHE A 143 -1.03 -7.17 -0.21
C PHE A 143 -1.73 -6.50 0.98
N GLU A 144 -2.94 -6.94 1.32
CA GLU A 144 -3.71 -6.46 2.47
C GLU A 144 -2.92 -6.57 3.79
N GLY A 145 -2.33 -7.74 4.05
CA GLY A 145 -1.53 -7.98 5.25
C GLY A 145 -0.30 -7.08 5.34
N LEU A 146 0.43 -6.91 4.22
CA LEU A 146 1.64 -6.09 4.17
C LEU A 146 1.33 -4.61 4.43
N PHE A 147 0.30 -4.05 3.78
CA PHE A 147 -0.06 -2.65 3.95
C PHE A 147 -0.68 -2.37 5.33
N THR A 148 -1.45 -3.31 5.88
CA THR A 148 -1.91 -3.22 7.26
C THR A 148 -0.75 -3.14 8.25
N TYR A 149 0.29 -3.95 8.04
CA TYR A 149 1.51 -3.90 8.86
C TYR A 149 2.23 -2.54 8.74
N PHE A 150 2.36 -2.01 7.52
CA PHE A 150 2.96 -0.69 7.30
C PHE A 150 2.16 0.43 7.99
N ILE A 151 0.83 0.38 7.95
CA ILE A 151 -0.06 1.32 8.65
C ILE A 151 0.22 1.29 10.16
N VAL A 152 0.33 0.11 10.76
CA VAL A 152 0.62 -0.02 12.20
C VAL A 152 1.95 0.64 12.56
N ILE A 153 3.00 0.48 11.74
CA ILE A 153 4.31 1.11 11.98
C ILE A 153 4.21 2.63 11.95
N VAL A 154 3.62 3.18 10.89
CA VAL A 154 3.54 4.64 10.70
C VAL A 154 2.65 5.27 11.77
N ASN A 155 1.51 4.65 12.09
CA ASN A 155 0.62 5.09 13.16
C ASN A 155 1.30 5.00 14.54
N SER A 156 2.10 3.96 14.80
CA SER A 156 2.86 3.86 16.06
C SER A 156 3.89 4.99 16.19
N TYR A 157 4.51 5.41 15.08
CA TYR A 157 5.43 6.54 15.08
C TYR A 157 4.70 7.87 15.28
N GLU A 158 3.56 8.08 14.64
CA GLU A 158 2.72 9.26 14.82
C GLU A 158 2.29 9.44 16.29
N ASN A 159 1.74 8.40 16.91
CA ASN A 159 1.36 8.42 18.33
C ASN A 159 2.55 8.65 19.27
N SER A 160 3.77 8.30 18.84
CA SER A 160 4.99 8.59 19.62
C SER A 160 5.43 10.06 19.54
N LEU A 161 4.95 10.80 18.54
CA LEU A 161 5.25 12.22 18.32
C LEU A 161 4.21 13.14 18.97
N GLU A 162 2.94 12.73 19.07
CA GLU A 162 1.88 13.51 19.73
C GLU A 162 2.15 13.97 21.18
N PRO A 163 2.86 13.24 22.08
CA PRO A 163 3.16 13.78 23.40
C PRO A 163 4.03 15.05 23.40
N ASP A 164 4.72 15.36 22.30
CA ASP A 164 5.58 16.54 22.18
C ASP A 164 4.90 17.75 21.50
N VAL A 165 3.71 17.60 20.90
CA VAL A 165 3.02 18.68 20.15
C VAL A 165 2.19 19.59 21.05
N ILE A 166 1.85 19.17 22.28
CA ILE A 166 1.09 19.98 23.24
C ILE A 166 1.98 21.02 23.95
N TYR A 167 3.31 20.95 23.79
CA TYR A 167 4.28 21.80 24.50
C TYR A 167 4.99 22.86 23.63
N TYR A 168 4.50 23.14 22.42
CA TYR A 168 4.97 24.26 21.60
C TYR A 168 3.84 25.17 21.14
#